data_AF-W2CU12-F1
#
_entry.id   AF-W2CU12-F1
#
_cell.length_a   1.000
_cell.length_b   1.000
_cell.length_c   1.000
_cell.angle_alpha   90.00
_cell.angle_beta   90.00
_cell.angle_gamma   90.00
#
_symmetry.space_group_name_H-M   'P 1'
#
loop_
_entity.id
_entity.type
_entity.pdbx_description
1 polymer ?
#
loop_
_entity_poly.entity_id
_entity_poly.type
_entity_poly.pdbx_seq_one_letter_code
_entity_poly.pdbx_strand_id
1 'polypeptide(L)'
;MKKILSNSIVILLIAVVVGLFTGRLVGEEGIRTILSIKQITGQIIFFLVPLIVIGFVAPSITALRQGATRLIFFAFLLAYVSSVGAATFAALVGYQTIPLLNIRPAEEGLRQLPELIFRVDIPPVMSVMSALLLAVFLGFGALRTNAVDVTRLLLQFRDIVLLLVRRVLMPVLPVYIAANFAALSYEGDVARLGIFLPVLAIVIVCHYLWLALLYGTASAYSRKNGWNVLRYYGPAYLTA
;
A
#
# COMPACT_ATOMS: atom_id res chain seq x y z
N MET A 1 15.72 18.99 -13.02
CA MET A 1 14.23 18.97 -12.95
C MET A 1 13.62 17.62 -13.34
N LYS A 2 13.96 16.99 -14.50
CA LYS A 2 13.43 15.65 -14.90
C LYS A 2 13.73 14.49 -13.93
N LYS A 3 14.80 14.57 -13.13
CA LYS A 3 15.23 13.52 -12.18
C LYS A 3 14.52 13.55 -10.82
N ILE A 4 13.84 14.66 -10.50
CA ILE A 4 13.09 14.85 -9.24
C ILE A 4 11.62 14.43 -9.46
N LEU A 5 11.08 14.73 -10.64
CA LEU A 5 9.76 14.28 -11.10
C LEU A 5 9.73 12.81 -11.57
N SER A 6 10.84 12.08 -11.48
CA SER A 6 10.89 10.64 -11.77
C SER A 6 10.82 9.77 -10.52
N ASN A 7 10.85 10.37 -9.32
CA ASN A 7 10.72 9.64 -8.08
C ASN A 7 9.24 9.57 -7.68
N SER A 8 8.69 8.35 -7.62
CA SER A 8 7.30 8.09 -7.24
C SER A 8 6.96 8.78 -5.91
N ILE A 9 7.86 8.75 -4.92
CA ILE A 9 7.64 9.36 -3.60
C ILE A 9 7.42 10.87 -3.72
N VAL A 10 8.21 11.55 -4.56
CA VAL A 10 8.10 13.00 -4.77
C VAL A 10 6.80 13.35 -5.48
N ILE A 11 6.38 12.56 -6.47
CA ILE A 11 5.09 12.75 -7.15
C ILE A 11 3.93 12.60 -6.16
N LEU A 12 3.98 11.61 -5.29
CA LEU A 12 2.93 11.40 -4.28
C LEU A 12 2.89 12.57 -3.28
N LEU A 13 4.04 13.07 -2.81
CA LEU A 13 4.10 14.26 -1.96
C LEU A 13 3.53 15.50 -2.65
N ILE A 14 3.87 15.72 -3.93
CA ILE A 14 3.31 16.81 -4.73
C ILE A 14 1.79 16.65 -4.83
N ALA A 15 1.29 15.44 -5.09
CA ALA A 15 -0.14 15.16 -5.16
C ALA A 15 -0.88 15.50 -3.85
N VAL A 16 -0.29 15.17 -2.70
CA VAL A 16 -0.83 15.54 -1.38
C VAL A 16 -0.92 17.06 -1.26
N VAL A 17 0.19 17.77 -1.51
CA VAL A 17 0.25 19.23 -1.38
C VAL A 17 -0.74 19.90 -2.33
N VAL A 18 -0.76 19.50 -3.61
CA VAL A 18 -1.70 20.01 -4.62
C VAL A 18 -3.13 19.78 -4.17
N GLY A 19 -3.47 18.57 -3.72
CA GLY A 19 -4.81 18.23 -3.22
C GLY A 19 -5.24 19.12 -2.05
N LEU A 20 -4.37 19.33 -1.07
CA LEU A 20 -4.63 20.23 0.06
C LEU A 20 -4.91 21.67 -0.37
N PHE A 21 -4.14 22.22 -1.31
CA PHE A 21 -4.38 23.57 -1.81
C PHE A 21 -5.67 23.65 -2.65
N THR A 22 -5.93 22.66 -3.53
CA THR A 22 -7.14 22.67 -4.35
C THR A 22 -8.39 22.55 -3.48
N GLY A 23 -8.41 21.68 -2.46
CA GLY A 23 -9.58 21.53 -1.60
C GLY A 23 -9.98 22.80 -0.82
N ARG A 24 -9.04 23.70 -0.53
CA ARG A 24 -9.33 25.00 0.12
C ARG A 24 -9.87 26.07 -0.83
N LEU A 25 -9.40 26.04 -2.09
CA LEU A 25 -9.69 27.08 -3.08
C LEU A 25 -10.97 26.82 -3.86
N VAL A 26 -11.42 25.56 -3.89
CA VAL A 26 -12.50 25.10 -4.73
C VAL A 26 -13.85 25.20 -4.02
N GLY A 27 -14.85 25.77 -4.71
CA GLY A 27 -16.25 25.80 -4.25
C GLY A 27 -16.98 24.47 -4.45
N GLU A 28 -18.28 24.44 -4.13
CA GLU A 28 -19.10 23.22 -4.11
C GLU A 28 -19.09 22.44 -5.43
N GLU A 29 -19.30 23.12 -6.56
CA GLU A 29 -19.31 22.48 -7.89
C GLU A 29 -17.96 21.85 -8.28
N GLY A 30 -16.85 22.50 -7.90
CA GLY A 30 -15.53 21.98 -8.22
C GLY A 30 -15.17 20.77 -7.34
N ILE A 31 -15.55 20.76 -6.05
CA ILE A 31 -15.29 19.59 -5.20
C ILE A 31 -16.14 18.40 -5.65
N ARG A 32 -17.38 18.65 -6.10
CA ARG A 32 -18.28 17.63 -6.65
C ARG A 32 -17.67 16.90 -7.85
N THR A 33 -16.98 17.65 -8.71
CA THR A 33 -16.21 17.09 -9.84
C THR A 33 -15.02 16.26 -9.34
N ILE A 34 -14.25 16.79 -8.38
CA ILE A 34 -13.09 16.08 -7.79
C ILE A 34 -13.52 14.76 -7.12
N LEU A 35 -14.66 14.72 -6.44
CA LEU A 35 -15.21 13.51 -5.84
C LEU A 35 -15.56 12.44 -6.89
N SER A 36 -16.06 12.85 -8.04
CA SER A 36 -16.35 11.93 -9.15
C SER A 36 -15.05 11.33 -9.72
N ILE A 37 -14.00 12.15 -9.88
CA ILE A 37 -12.66 11.67 -10.26
C ILE A 37 -12.10 10.71 -9.20
N LYS A 38 -12.21 11.06 -7.91
CA LYS A 38 -11.80 10.21 -6.78
C LYS A 38 -12.48 8.85 -6.84
N GLN A 39 -13.79 8.82 -7.10
CA GLN A 39 -14.54 7.56 -7.20
C GLN A 39 -14.01 6.68 -8.33
N ILE A 40 -13.90 7.21 -9.54
CA ILE A 40 -13.47 6.44 -10.72
C ILE A 40 -12.05 5.93 -10.54
N THR A 41 -11.14 6.82 -10.14
CA THR A 41 -9.73 6.45 -9.92
C THR A 41 -9.57 5.44 -8.78
N GLY A 42 -10.34 5.59 -7.69
CA GLY A 42 -10.38 4.64 -6.59
C GLY A 42 -10.86 3.26 -7.02
N GLN A 43 -11.95 3.20 -7.79
CA GLN A 43 -12.46 1.92 -8.29
C GLN A 43 -11.50 1.22 -9.23
N ILE A 44 -10.80 1.94 -10.11
CA ILE A 44 -9.73 1.36 -10.94
C ILE A 44 -8.64 0.74 -10.07
N ILE A 45 -8.22 1.43 -9.00
CA ILE A 45 -7.24 0.90 -8.04
C ILE A 45 -7.77 -0.38 -7.37
N PHE A 46 -8.98 -0.33 -6.79
CA PHE A 46 -9.56 -1.47 -6.07
C PHE A 46 -9.87 -2.67 -6.98
N PHE A 47 -10.15 -2.44 -8.26
CA PHE A 47 -10.27 -3.49 -9.27
C PHE A 47 -8.94 -4.18 -9.55
N LEU A 48 -7.84 -3.42 -9.63
CA LEU A 48 -6.51 -3.94 -9.92
C LEU A 48 -5.88 -4.68 -8.74
N VAL A 49 -6.19 -4.30 -7.49
CA VAL A 49 -5.58 -4.90 -6.29
C VAL A 49 -5.71 -6.45 -6.24
N PRO A 50 -6.90 -7.05 -6.42
CA PRO A 50 -7.04 -8.51 -6.51
C PRO A 50 -6.19 -9.16 -7.61
N LEU A 51 -6.10 -8.52 -8.78
CA LEU A 51 -5.30 -9.00 -9.92
C LEU A 51 -3.81 -8.96 -9.60
N ILE A 52 -3.36 -7.91 -8.91
CA ILE A 52 -1.98 -7.77 -8.42
C ILE A 52 -1.67 -8.92 -7.47
N VAL A 53 -2.55 -9.21 -6.50
CA VAL A 53 -2.34 -10.32 -5.56
C VAL A 53 -2.16 -11.65 -6.32
N ILE A 54 -3.05 -11.98 -7.25
CA ILE A 54 -2.94 -13.21 -8.04
C ILE A 54 -1.67 -13.22 -8.90
N GLY A 55 -1.42 -12.12 -9.60
CA GLY A 55 -0.32 -11.95 -10.53
C GLY A 55 1.06 -12.01 -9.89
N PHE A 56 1.19 -11.71 -8.60
CA PHE A 56 2.47 -11.84 -7.89
C PHE A 56 2.56 -13.11 -7.04
N VAL A 57 1.51 -13.45 -6.28
CA VAL A 57 1.59 -14.55 -5.30
C VAL A 57 1.64 -15.90 -5.98
N ALA A 58 0.72 -16.18 -6.92
CA ALA A 58 0.64 -17.49 -7.58
C ALA A 58 1.94 -17.86 -8.34
N PRO A 59 2.48 -17.01 -9.24
CA PRO A 59 3.71 -17.33 -9.95
C PRO A 59 4.93 -17.40 -9.02
N SER A 60 4.98 -16.61 -7.94
CA SER A 60 6.07 -16.70 -6.96
C SER A 60 6.12 -18.06 -6.26
N ILE A 61 4.96 -18.68 -6.01
CA ILE A 61 4.88 -20.04 -5.45
C ILE A 61 5.32 -21.08 -6.48
N THR A 62 4.96 -20.93 -7.76
CA THR A 62 5.40 -21.87 -8.81
C THR A 62 6.89 -21.78 -9.13
N ALA A 63 7.52 -20.62 -8.90
CA ALA A 63 8.95 -20.40 -9.12
C ALA A 63 9.84 -21.08 -8.06
N LEU A 64 9.24 -21.66 -7.02
CA LEU A 64 9.96 -22.35 -5.95
C LEU A 64 10.51 -23.70 -6.45
N ARG A 65 11.84 -23.86 -6.44
CA ARG A 65 12.48 -25.12 -6.86
C ARG A 65 12.07 -26.28 -5.94
N GLN A 66 11.71 -27.40 -6.56
CA GLN A 66 11.51 -28.69 -5.88
C GLN A 66 12.80 -29.08 -5.15
N GLY A 67 12.78 -29.04 -3.81
CA GLY A 67 13.95 -29.28 -2.95
C GLY A 67 14.23 -28.17 -1.94
N ALA A 68 13.81 -26.93 -2.21
CA ALA A 68 13.90 -25.82 -1.26
C ALA A 68 12.64 -25.67 -0.39
N THR A 69 11.64 -26.54 -0.56
CA THR A 69 10.29 -26.41 0.00
C THR A 69 10.29 -26.24 1.52
N ARG A 70 11.19 -26.94 2.24
CA ARG A 70 11.32 -26.82 3.70
C ARG A 70 11.88 -25.45 4.12
N LEU A 71 12.90 -24.95 3.42
CA LEU A 71 13.48 -23.63 3.69
C LEU A 71 12.49 -22.51 3.35
N ILE A 72 11.77 -22.64 2.25
CA ILE A 72 10.77 -21.66 1.81
C ILE A 72 9.56 -21.64 2.75
N PHE A 73 9.08 -22.81 3.18
CA PHE A 73 7.99 -22.88 4.16
C PHE A 73 8.40 -22.21 5.47
N PHE A 74 9.63 -22.44 5.94
CA PHE A 74 10.16 -21.77 7.13
C PHE A 74 10.26 -20.24 6.93
N ALA A 75 10.77 -19.79 5.77
CA ALA A 75 10.83 -18.36 5.44
C ALA A 75 9.44 -17.71 5.37
N PHE A 76 8.46 -18.41 4.80
CA PHE A 76 7.07 -17.96 4.73
C PHE A 76 6.45 -17.84 6.13
N LEU A 77 6.65 -18.84 6.98
CA LEU A 77 6.15 -18.83 8.36
C LEU A 77 6.79 -17.70 9.17
N LEU A 78 8.10 -17.48 9.02
CA LEU A 78 8.81 -16.38 9.65
C LEU A 78 8.30 -15.02 9.15
N ALA A 79 8.07 -14.87 7.84
CA ALA A 79 7.48 -13.67 7.25
C ALA A 79 6.06 -13.41 7.77
N TYR A 80 5.24 -14.45 7.92
CA TYR A 80 3.89 -14.34 8.48
C TYR A 80 3.90 -13.92 9.94
N VAL A 81 4.70 -14.58 10.79
CA VAL A 81 4.87 -14.22 12.20
C VAL A 81 5.41 -12.79 12.33
N SER A 82 6.37 -12.40 11.49
CA SER A 82 6.87 -11.03 11.43
C SER A 82 5.78 -10.02 11.04
N SER A 83 4.94 -10.34 10.05
CA SER A 83 3.85 -9.45 9.61
C SER A 83 2.78 -9.27 10.68
N VAL A 84 2.35 -10.37 11.32
CA VAL A 84 1.40 -10.33 12.44
C VAL A 84 2.00 -9.59 13.63
N GLY A 85 3.27 -9.86 13.96
CA GLY A 85 3.99 -9.16 15.03
C GLY A 85 4.14 -7.66 14.76
N ALA A 86 4.43 -7.26 13.53
CA ALA A 86 4.50 -5.86 13.13
C ALA A 86 3.15 -5.17 13.29
N ALA A 87 2.08 -5.84 12.86
CA ALA A 87 0.72 -5.33 12.97
C ALA A 87 0.28 -5.19 14.42
N THR A 88 0.56 -6.16 15.29
CA THR A 88 0.23 -6.08 16.72
C THR A 88 1.07 -5.02 17.43
N PHE A 89 2.36 -4.90 17.11
CA PHE A 89 3.22 -3.83 17.63
C PHE A 89 2.70 -2.45 17.22
N ALA A 90 2.40 -2.24 15.94
CA ALA A 90 1.84 -0.99 15.44
C ALA A 90 0.48 -0.68 16.07
N ALA A 91 -0.36 -1.69 16.28
CA ALA A 91 -1.64 -1.53 16.97
C ALA A 91 -1.45 -1.12 18.44
N LEU A 92 -0.56 -1.78 19.19
CA LEU A 92 -0.27 -1.43 20.58
C LEU A 92 0.24 0.01 20.71
N VAL A 93 1.23 0.39 19.88
CA VAL A 93 1.76 1.75 19.86
C VAL A 93 0.65 2.73 19.46
N GLY A 94 -0.14 2.43 18.43
CA GLY A 94 -1.24 3.28 17.97
C GLY A 94 -2.32 3.50 19.04
N TYR A 95 -2.79 2.43 19.68
CA TYR A 95 -3.81 2.51 20.74
C TYR A 95 -3.32 3.27 21.96
N GLN A 96 -2.03 3.21 22.26
CA GLN A 96 -1.46 3.98 23.37
C GLN A 96 -1.24 5.42 22.98
N THR A 97 -0.64 5.71 21.81
CA THR A 97 -0.16 7.04 21.41
C THR A 97 -1.22 7.96 20.80
N ILE A 98 -2.14 7.43 19.99
CA ILE A 98 -3.15 8.24 19.29
C ILE A 98 -4.09 8.96 20.26
N PRO A 99 -4.56 8.35 21.37
CA PRO A 99 -5.38 9.07 22.35
C PRO A 99 -4.67 10.24 23.03
N LEU A 100 -3.33 10.23 23.15
CA LEU A 100 -2.58 11.37 23.72
C LEU A 100 -2.50 12.57 22.78
N LEU A 101 -2.84 12.41 21.49
CA LEU A 101 -2.79 13.51 20.52
C LEU A 101 -3.93 14.53 20.69
N ASN A 102 -4.67 14.49 21.80
CA ASN A 102 -5.75 15.40 22.17
C ASN A 102 -6.71 15.67 21.00
N ILE A 103 -7.29 14.59 20.48
CA ILE A 103 -8.24 14.61 19.38
C ILE A 103 -9.53 15.22 19.92
N ARG A 104 -9.72 16.53 19.72
CA ARG A 104 -11.02 17.14 19.93
C ARG A 104 -12.01 16.47 18.97
N PRO A 105 -13.17 15.98 19.44
CA PRO A 105 -14.22 15.54 18.52
C PRO A 105 -14.50 16.71 17.56
N ALA A 106 -14.56 16.40 16.26
CA ALA A 106 -14.79 17.42 15.23
C ALA A 106 -16.04 18.24 15.60
N GLU A 107 -15.88 19.56 15.72
CA GLU A 107 -17.01 20.46 15.98
C GLU A 107 -18.07 20.29 14.86
N GLU A 108 -19.33 20.52 15.21
CA GLU A 108 -20.55 20.34 14.40
C GLU A 108 -20.66 21.22 13.13
N GLY A 109 -19.53 21.68 12.56
CA GLY A 109 -19.45 22.56 11.39
C GLY A 109 -18.79 21.95 10.15
N LEU A 110 -18.54 20.62 10.10
CA LEU A 110 -17.97 19.98 8.91
C LEU A 110 -18.91 20.16 7.72
N ARG A 111 -18.36 20.65 6.60
CA ARG A 111 -19.12 20.72 5.34
C ARG A 111 -19.40 19.30 4.86
N GLN A 112 -20.67 18.97 4.66
CA GLN A 112 -21.03 17.70 4.03
C GLN A 112 -20.55 17.71 2.59
N LEU A 113 -20.03 16.57 2.13
CA LEU A 113 -19.66 16.40 0.73
C LEU A 113 -20.93 16.43 -0.13
N PRO A 114 -20.95 17.21 -1.23
CA PRO A 114 -22.08 17.22 -2.14
C PRO A 114 -22.23 15.85 -2.82
N GLU A 115 -23.46 15.52 -3.21
CA GLU A 115 -23.76 14.28 -3.95
C GLU A 115 -22.98 14.22 -5.26
N LEU A 116 -22.53 13.05 -5.68
CA LEU A 116 -21.72 12.92 -6.90
C LEU A 116 -22.58 13.18 -8.17
N ILE A 117 -22.01 13.91 -9.14
CA ILE A 117 -22.67 14.19 -10.43
C ILE A 117 -22.72 12.92 -11.29
N PHE A 118 -21.65 12.12 -11.23
CA PHE A 118 -21.47 10.95 -12.06
C PHE A 118 -20.97 9.79 -11.22
N ARG A 119 -21.76 8.71 -11.16
CA ARG A 119 -21.38 7.46 -10.50
C ARG A 119 -21.17 6.40 -11.55
N VAL A 120 -19.92 6.00 -11.74
CA VAL A 120 -19.60 4.73 -12.38
C VAL A 120 -19.50 3.70 -11.27
N ASP A 121 -20.04 2.51 -11.49
CA ASP A 121 -19.84 1.40 -10.57
C ASP A 121 -18.95 0.35 -11.25
N ILE A 122 -17.67 0.35 -10.89
CA ILE A 122 -16.72 -0.69 -11.29
C ILE A 122 -16.45 -1.52 -10.03
N PRO A 123 -17.19 -2.61 -9.81
CA PRO A 123 -16.98 -3.46 -8.65
C PRO A 123 -15.61 -4.16 -8.74
N PRO A 124 -14.95 -4.44 -7.60
CA PRO A 124 -13.73 -5.21 -7.61
C PRO A 124 -13.99 -6.62 -8.16
N VAL A 125 -13.03 -7.19 -8.90
CA VAL A 125 -13.16 -8.53 -9.51
C VAL A 125 -13.51 -9.60 -8.46
N MET A 126 -12.90 -9.49 -7.28
CA MET A 126 -13.19 -10.31 -6.11
C MET A 126 -12.61 -9.62 -4.86
N SER A 127 -12.93 -10.14 -3.68
CA SER A 127 -12.31 -9.66 -2.45
C SER A 127 -10.79 -9.96 -2.43
N VAL A 128 -10.01 -9.13 -1.74
CA VAL A 128 -8.56 -9.31 -1.60
C VAL A 128 -8.23 -10.67 -0.95
N MET A 129 -9.03 -11.11 0.02
CA MET A 129 -8.85 -12.40 0.69
C MET A 129 -9.14 -13.57 -0.24
N SER A 130 -10.19 -13.47 -1.06
CA SER A 130 -10.50 -14.48 -2.08
C SER A 130 -9.38 -14.58 -3.10
N ALA A 131 -8.85 -13.44 -3.57
CA ALA A 131 -7.72 -13.40 -4.50
C ALA A 131 -6.46 -14.05 -3.91
N LEU A 132 -6.17 -13.78 -2.63
CA LEU A 132 -5.04 -14.39 -1.94
C LEU A 132 -5.17 -15.91 -1.83
N LEU A 133 -6.32 -16.40 -1.37
CA LEU A 133 -6.57 -17.85 -1.26
C LEU A 133 -6.50 -18.53 -2.63
N LEU A 134 -7.14 -17.94 -3.65
CA LEU A 134 -7.08 -18.42 -5.03
C LEU A 134 -5.64 -18.48 -5.54
N ALA A 135 -4.85 -17.43 -5.31
CA ALA A 135 -3.45 -17.38 -5.74
C ALA A 135 -2.59 -18.46 -5.08
N VAL A 136 -2.80 -18.69 -3.78
CA VAL A 136 -2.09 -19.73 -3.03
C VAL A 136 -2.46 -21.12 -3.55
N PHE A 137 -3.75 -21.41 -3.75
CA PHE A 137 -4.18 -22.71 -4.25
C PHE A 137 -3.77 -22.96 -5.70
N LEU A 138 -3.86 -21.95 -6.57
CA LEU A 138 -3.36 -22.05 -7.95
C LEU A 138 -1.85 -22.28 -7.99
N GLY A 139 -1.08 -21.50 -7.23
CA GLY A 139 0.37 -21.62 -7.19
C GLY A 139 0.84 -22.96 -6.61
N PHE A 140 0.27 -23.39 -5.48
CA PHE A 140 0.62 -24.67 -4.85
C PHE A 140 0.15 -25.86 -5.69
N GLY A 141 -1.07 -25.79 -6.25
CA GLY A 141 -1.62 -26.80 -7.13
C GLY A 141 -0.73 -27.02 -8.35
N ALA A 142 -0.40 -25.96 -9.07
CA ALA A 142 0.46 -26.02 -10.25
C ALA A 142 1.86 -26.59 -9.93
N LEU A 143 2.44 -26.20 -8.79
CA LEU A 143 3.72 -26.73 -8.32
C LEU A 143 3.63 -28.24 -8.00
N ARG A 144 2.57 -28.68 -7.31
CA ARG A 144 2.41 -30.06 -6.86
C ARG A 144 2.08 -31.03 -7.99
N THR A 145 1.37 -30.56 -9.01
CA THR A 145 0.98 -31.33 -10.20
C THR A 145 1.99 -31.23 -11.35
N ASN A 146 3.10 -30.49 -11.18
CA ASN A 146 4.06 -30.23 -12.26
C ASN A 146 3.42 -29.63 -13.52
N ALA A 147 2.42 -28.76 -13.36
CA ALA A 147 1.70 -28.16 -14.49
C ALA A 147 2.56 -27.07 -15.15
N VAL A 148 3.39 -27.47 -16.12
CA VAL A 148 4.33 -26.59 -16.84
C VAL A 148 3.58 -25.46 -17.55
N ASP A 149 2.47 -25.76 -18.24
CA ASP A 149 1.70 -24.76 -18.98
C ASP A 149 1.02 -23.74 -18.05
N VAL A 150 0.45 -24.20 -16.93
CA VAL A 150 -0.15 -23.32 -15.92
C VAL A 150 0.90 -22.41 -15.29
N THR A 151 2.08 -22.96 -14.99
CA THR A 151 3.21 -22.17 -14.48
C THR A 151 3.63 -21.09 -15.47
N ARG A 152 3.74 -21.43 -16.77
CA ARG A 152 4.05 -20.48 -17.83
C ARG A 152 2.98 -19.40 -17.97
N LEU A 153 1.71 -19.77 -17.91
CA LEU A 153 0.59 -18.84 -17.94
C LEU A 153 0.62 -17.87 -16.75
N LEU A 154 0.87 -18.36 -15.54
CA LEU A 154 0.97 -17.52 -14.34
C LEU A 154 2.13 -16.53 -14.43
N LEU A 155 3.28 -16.94 -14.98
CA LEU A 155 4.42 -16.04 -15.22
C LEU A 155 4.09 -14.96 -16.25
N GLN A 156 3.41 -15.30 -17.35
CA GLN A 156 2.97 -14.33 -18.35
C GLN A 156 1.91 -13.39 -17.78
N PHE A 157 0.98 -13.90 -16.97
CA PHE A 157 -0.03 -13.11 -16.28
C PHE A 157 0.60 -12.10 -15.33
N ARG A 158 1.66 -12.47 -14.59
CA ARG A 158 2.45 -11.52 -13.79
C ARG A 158 2.97 -10.36 -14.63
N ASP A 159 3.48 -10.64 -15.83
CA ASP A 159 4.06 -9.61 -16.69
C ASP A 159 2.98 -8.66 -17.25
N ILE A 160 1.78 -9.18 -17.53
CA ILE A 160 0.58 -8.37 -17.84
C ILE A 160 0.22 -7.49 -16.64
N VAL A 161 0.17 -8.05 -15.44
CA VAL A 161 -0.11 -7.30 -14.20
C VAL A 161 0.95 -6.22 -13.95
N LEU A 162 2.23 -6.51 -14.18
CA LEU A 162 3.31 -5.52 -14.10
C LEU A 162 3.11 -4.36 -15.08
N LEU A 163 2.65 -4.64 -16.31
CA LEU A 163 2.30 -3.61 -17.28
C LEU A 163 1.14 -2.74 -16.77
N LEU A 164 0.08 -3.35 -16.22
CA LEU A 164 -1.06 -2.64 -15.65
C LEU A 164 -0.65 -1.76 -14.47
N VAL A 165 0.18 -2.28 -13.56
CA VAL A 165 0.74 -1.49 -12.45
C VAL A 165 1.51 -0.28 -12.98
N ARG A 166 2.33 -0.48 -14.01
CA ARG A 166 3.19 0.60 -14.54
C ARG A 166 2.44 1.65 -15.34
N ARG A 167 1.48 1.24 -16.18
CA ARG A 167 0.80 2.14 -17.11
C ARG A 167 -0.55 2.64 -16.62
N VAL A 168 -1.18 1.95 -15.67
CA VAL A 168 -2.51 2.31 -15.16
C VAL A 168 -2.41 2.72 -13.70
N LEU A 169 -1.93 1.83 -12.82
CA LEU A 169 -1.94 2.10 -11.38
C LEU A 169 -1.05 3.29 -11.01
N MET A 170 0.22 3.31 -11.46
CA MET A 170 1.16 4.36 -11.09
C MET A 170 0.73 5.76 -11.53
N PRO A 171 0.16 5.98 -12.73
CA PRO A 171 -0.41 7.29 -13.11
C PRO A 171 -1.70 7.65 -12.39
N VAL A 172 -2.59 6.67 -12.13
CA VAL A 172 -3.89 6.89 -11.48
C VAL A 172 -3.75 7.19 -9.98
N LEU A 173 -2.77 6.57 -9.32
CA LEU A 173 -2.57 6.67 -7.87
C LEU A 173 -2.35 8.11 -7.38
N PRO A 174 -1.45 8.93 -7.97
CA PRO A 174 -1.30 10.34 -7.59
C PRO A 174 -2.59 11.15 -7.74
N VAL A 175 -3.37 10.91 -8.80
CA VAL A 175 -4.65 11.61 -9.02
C VAL A 175 -5.65 11.25 -7.92
N TYR A 176 -5.78 9.97 -7.60
CA TYR A 176 -6.62 9.51 -6.50
C TYR A 176 -6.23 10.13 -5.16
N ILE A 177 -4.92 10.17 -4.86
CA ILE A 177 -4.41 10.77 -3.62
C ILE A 177 -4.71 12.26 -3.58
N ALA A 178 -4.43 13.01 -4.66
CA ALA A 178 -4.73 14.43 -4.72
C ALA A 178 -6.22 14.71 -4.50
N ALA A 179 -7.09 13.94 -5.18
CA ALA A 179 -8.54 14.08 -5.03
C ALA A 179 -9.03 13.72 -3.61
N ASN A 180 -8.42 12.73 -2.97
CA ASN A 180 -8.72 12.36 -1.59
C ASN A 180 -8.32 13.46 -0.59
N PHE A 181 -7.13 14.05 -0.74
CA PHE A 181 -6.69 15.16 0.11
C PHE A 181 -7.47 16.46 -0.16
N ALA A 182 -7.92 16.68 -1.40
CA ALA A 182 -8.83 17.78 -1.71
C ALA A 182 -10.20 17.62 -1.02
N ALA A 183 -10.77 16.40 -1.01
CA ALA A 183 -12.00 16.10 -0.27
C ALA A 183 -11.83 16.36 1.23
N LEU A 184 -10.76 15.81 1.84
CA LEU A 184 -10.45 16.04 3.26
C LEU A 184 -10.26 17.53 3.59
N SER A 185 -9.62 18.28 2.68
CA SER A 185 -9.42 19.71 2.90
C SER A 185 -10.69 20.54 2.70
N TYR A 186 -11.63 20.11 1.85
CA TYR A 186 -12.91 20.80 1.61
C TYR A 186 -13.90 20.60 2.76
N GLU A 187 -13.93 19.41 3.37
CA GLU A 187 -14.76 19.11 4.55
C GLU A 187 -14.43 20.04 5.74
N GLY A 188 -13.31 20.77 5.68
CA GLY A 188 -12.86 21.65 6.75
C GLY A 188 -12.19 20.88 7.88
N ASP A 189 -11.85 19.61 7.66
CA ASP A 189 -11.24 18.74 8.66
C ASP A 189 -9.73 18.98 8.82
N VAL A 190 -9.39 20.24 9.10
CA VAL A 190 -8.03 20.68 9.42
C VAL A 190 -7.55 19.99 10.70
N ALA A 191 -8.46 19.56 11.58
CA ALA A 191 -8.16 18.74 12.74
C ALA A 191 -7.64 17.34 12.35
N ARG A 192 -8.28 16.61 11.43
CA ARG A 192 -7.75 15.35 10.88
C ARG A 192 -6.44 15.55 10.12
N LEU A 193 -6.27 16.67 9.40
CA LEU A 193 -4.98 17.01 8.78
C LEU A 193 -3.88 17.27 9.82
N GLY A 194 -4.22 17.92 10.93
CA GLY A 194 -3.33 18.14 12.07
C GLY A 194 -2.94 16.85 12.79
N ILE A 195 -3.82 15.84 12.81
CA ILE A 195 -3.56 14.50 13.37
C ILE A 195 -2.81 13.61 12.37
N PHE A 196 -3.02 13.82 11.06
CA PHE A 196 -2.40 13.01 10.02
C PHE A 196 -0.87 13.04 10.08
N LEU A 197 -0.27 14.21 10.31
CA LEU A 197 1.19 14.35 10.33
C LEU A 197 1.85 13.65 11.54
N PRO A 198 1.36 13.81 12.79
CA PRO A 198 1.80 13.01 13.93
C PRO A 198 1.59 11.50 13.74
N VAL A 199 0.43 11.08 13.20
CA VAL A 199 0.16 9.66 12.92
C VAL A 199 1.15 9.10 11.89
N LEU A 200 1.42 9.85 10.82
CA LEU A 200 2.43 9.48 9.83
C LEU A 200 3.82 9.36 10.45
N ALA A 201 4.20 10.29 11.33
CA ALA A 201 5.47 10.24 12.04
C ALA A 201 5.56 8.99 12.95
N ILE A 202 4.50 8.66 13.68
CA ILE A 202 4.42 7.45 14.51
C ILE A 202 4.60 6.20 13.63
N VAL A 203 3.93 6.12 12.48
CA VAL A 203 4.06 5.00 11.55
C VAL A 203 5.51 4.84 11.07
N ILE A 204 6.17 5.94 10.69
CA ILE A 204 7.57 5.93 10.26
C ILE A 204 8.49 5.44 11.39
N VAL A 205 8.29 5.95 12.62
CA VAL A 205 9.06 5.52 13.80
C VAL A 205 8.85 4.03 14.08
N CYS A 206 7.59 3.56 14.09
CA CYS A 206 7.26 2.15 14.24
C CYS A 206 7.94 1.29 13.18
N HIS A 207 8.00 1.77 11.92
CA HIS A 207 8.68 1.06 10.83
C HIS A 207 10.18 0.91 11.11
N TYR A 208 10.86 1.99 11.50
CA TYR A 208 12.28 1.93 11.85
C TYR A 208 12.55 1.07 13.08
N LEU A 209 11.70 1.12 14.11
CA LEU A 209 11.82 0.26 15.29
C LEU A 209 11.65 -1.22 14.93
N TRP A 210 10.68 -1.55 14.09
CA TRP A 210 10.48 -2.93 13.63
C TRP A 210 11.66 -3.43 12.79
N LEU A 211 12.20 -2.60 11.90
CA LEU A 211 13.42 -2.91 11.15
C LEU A 211 14.61 -3.13 12.10
N ALA A 212 14.79 -2.27 13.10
CA ALA A 212 15.85 -2.41 14.09
C ALA A 212 15.72 -3.73 14.88
N LEU A 213 14.50 -4.13 15.23
CA LEU A 213 14.22 -5.41 15.88
C LEU A 213 14.58 -6.59 14.98
N LEU A 214 14.11 -6.60 13.72
CA LEU A 214 14.39 -7.68 12.77
C LEU A 214 15.88 -7.83 12.46
N TYR A 215 16.58 -6.72 12.18
CA TYR A 215 18.02 -6.76 11.90
C TYR A 215 18.86 -7.01 13.15
N GLY A 216 18.44 -6.50 14.31
CA GLY A 216 19.09 -6.77 15.59
C GLY A 216 19.03 -8.25 15.95
N THR A 217 17.84 -8.85 15.88
CA THR A 217 17.64 -10.29 16.12
C THR A 217 18.37 -11.16 15.11
N ALA A 218 18.34 -10.82 13.83
CA ALA A 218 19.09 -11.55 12.80
C ALA A 218 20.62 -11.46 13.00
N SER A 219 21.14 -10.30 13.38
CA SER A 219 22.56 -10.08 13.67
C SER A 219 23.01 -10.86 14.90
N ALA A 220 22.22 -10.85 15.97
CA ALA A 220 22.49 -11.61 17.19
C ALA A 220 22.52 -13.13 16.91
N TYR A 221 21.56 -13.63 16.13
CA TYR A 221 21.49 -15.05 15.76
C TYR A 221 22.65 -15.46 14.83
N SER A 222 22.99 -14.65 13.83
CA SER A 222 24.06 -14.96 12.87
C SER A 222 25.48 -14.73 13.43
N ARG A 223 25.63 -14.08 14.60
CA ARG A 223 26.92 -13.61 15.17
C ARG A 223 27.79 -12.79 14.20
N LYS A 224 27.17 -12.19 13.19
CA LYS A 224 27.82 -11.33 12.19
C LYS A 224 27.36 -9.89 12.42
N ASN A 225 28.27 -8.93 12.22
CA ASN A 225 28.03 -7.52 12.51
C ASN A 225 26.93 -6.94 11.60
N GLY A 226 25.72 -6.77 12.15
CA GLY A 226 24.52 -6.33 11.43
C GLY A 226 24.54 -4.85 11.02
N TRP A 227 25.47 -4.06 11.56
CA TRP A 227 25.70 -2.67 11.18
C TRP A 227 26.02 -2.48 9.70
N ASN A 228 26.64 -3.48 9.07
CA ASN A 228 26.88 -3.44 7.63
C ASN A 228 25.57 -3.50 6.82
N VAL A 229 24.53 -4.19 7.32
CA VAL A 229 23.24 -4.33 6.63
C VAL A 229 22.46 -3.01 6.60
N LEU A 230 22.50 -2.25 7.70
CA LEU A 230 21.84 -0.95 7.81
C LEU A 230 22.44 0.08 6.83
N ARG A 231 23.75 0.01 6.58
CA ARG A 231 24.48 0.89 5.63
C ARG A 231 24.06 0.68 4.17
N TYR A 232 23.67 -0.54 3.78
CA TYR A 232 23.18 -0.84 2.42
C TYR A 232 21.68 -0.62 2.26
N TYR A 233 20.97 -0.26 3.34
CA TYR A 233 19.50 -0.13 3.33
C TYR A 233 19.00 1.21 2.78
N GLY A 234 19.73 2.30 3.01
CA GLY A 234 19.37 3.62 2.51
C GLY A 234 19.11 3.64 0.99
N PRO A 235 20.03 3.10 0.16
CA PRO A 235 19.82 2.98 -1.28
C PRO A 235 18.63 2.08 -1.65
N ALA A 236 18.42 0.97 -0.93
CA ALA A 236 17.34 0.04 -1.20
C ALA A 236 15.94 0.65 -0.91
N TYR A 237 15.82 1.42 0.17
CA TYR A 237 14.58 2.09 0.56
C TYR A 237 14.17 3.19 -0.41
N LEU A 238 15.13 3.88 -1.04
CA LEU A 238 14.85 4.90 -2.05
C LEU A 238 14.47 4.31 -3.42
N THR A 239 14.71 3.01 -3.63
CA THR A 239 14.38 2.28 -4.86
C THR A 239 13.12 1.42 -4.77
N ALA A 240 12.62 1.14 -3.56
CA ALA A 240 11.40 0.38 -3.30
C ALA A 240 10.17 1.29 -3.32
#